data_AF-A0A382A4M3-F1
#
_entry.id   AF-A0A382A4M3-F1
#
_cell.length_a   1.000
_cell.length_b   1.000
_cell.length_c   1.000
_cell.angle_alpha   90.00
_cell.angle_beta   90.00
_cell.angle_gamma   90.00
#
_symmetry.space_group_name_H-M   'P 1'
#
loop_
_entity.id
_entity.type
_entity.pdbx_description
1 polymer ?
#
loop_
_entity_poly.entity_id
_entity_poly.type
_entity_poly.pdbx_seq_one_letter_code
_entity_poly.pdbx_strand_id
1 'polypeptide(L)'
;MCGIAGIIRRGSPGNIGEEMTSMLQSLKHRGPDSTGFAVYGVPEENQFVMRFKVAEQEDLNSGFDIHQQIKDRRAIVDSRLEEMGAEIISQDTVTEYAFRYTFRKEGDLRRLADYIEDVEGAEIISLGSALELIKDLGDAGVVSGQYNLGKFNGTHAIGHTRMATESDVDIRSAHPYWAYPFNDVAVVHNGQLTNYWNWRRALERRG
;
A
#
# COMPACT_ATOMS: atom_id res chain seq x y z
N MET A 1 11.29 19.33 2.16
CA MET A 1 12.08 18.11 2.46
C MET A 1 11.19 17.20 3.26
N CYS A 2 10.89 16.00 2.74
CA CYS A 2 9.91 15.05 3.26
C CYS A 2 10.10 14.70 4.76
N GLY A 3 9.09 14.12 5.41
CA GLY A 3 9.13 13.65 6.81
C GLY A 3 8.99 12.13 6.93
N ILE A 4 9.61 11.53 7.95
CA ILE A 4 9.39 10.14 8.36
C ILE A 4 9.04 10.13 9.84
N ALA A 5 8.03 9.35 10.22
CA ALA A 5 7.72 9.02 11.60
C ALA A 5 7.57 7.51 11.76
N GLY A 6 7.94 6.98 12.92
CA GLY A 6 7.82 5.55 13.22
C GLY A 6 7.41 5.34 14.68
N ILE A 7 6.57 4.34 14.93
CA ILE A 7 6.11 3.96 16.26
C ILE A 7 6.25 2.45 16.45
N ILE A 8 6.70 2.08 17.65
CA ILE A 8 6.96 0.70 18.06
C ILE A 8 6.36 0.49 19.44
N ARG A 9 5.30 -0.31 19.57
CA ARG A 9 4.71 -0.65 20.88
C ARG A 9 5.37 -1.91 21.44
N ARG A 10 6.08 -1.77 22.56
CA ARG A 10 6.80 -2.88 23.24
C ARG A 10 5.89 -3.78 24.11
N GLY A 11 4.59 -3.81 23.85
CA GLY A 11 3.60 -4.48 24.69
C GLY A 11 2.36 -4.88 23.90
N SER A 12 1.18 -4.68 24.46
CA SER A 12 -0.07 -4.97 23.75
C SER A 12 -0.22 -4.05 22.53
N PRO A 13 -0.87 -4.54 21.45
CA PRO A 13 -1.34 -3.70 20.36
C PRO A 13 -2.19 -2.53 20.89
N GLY A 14 -2.23 -1.44 20.13
CA GLY A 14 -3.04 -0.27 20.45
C GLY A 14 -3.26 0.61 19.23
N ASN A 15 -3.88 1.78 19.42
CA ASN A 15 -4.31 2.64 18.31
C ASN A 15 -3.15 3.37 17.62
N ILE A 16 -2.32 2.60 16.92
CA ILE A 16 -1.16 3.10 16.18
C ILE A 16 -1.57 4.01 15.02
N GLY A 17 -2.80 3.87 14.51
CA GLY A 17 -3.27 4.70 13.40
C GLY A 17 -3.49 6.15 13.80
N GLU A 18 -4.15 6.40 14.95
CA GLU A 18 -4.30 7.76 15.51
C GLU A 18 -2.96 8.36 15.94
N GLU A 19 -2.12 7.57 16.61
CA GLU A 19 -0.78 7.98 17.05
C GLU A 19 0.10 8.38 15.85
N MET A 20 0.15 7.53 14.81
CA MET A 20 0.91 7.79 13.58
C MET A 20 0.36 8.99 12.82
N THR A 21 -0.97 9.15 12.74
CA THR A 21 -1.60 10.31 12.12
C THR A 21 -1.14 11.61 12.78
N SER A 22 -1.16 11.66 14.11
CA SER A 22 -0.73 12.84 14.88
C SER A 22 0.76 13.16 14.67
N MET A 23 1.60 12.12 14.63
CA MET A 23 3.04 12.27 14.37
C MET A 23 3.30 12.83 12.97
N LEU A 24 2.66 12.27 11.94
CA LEU A 24 2.82 12.74 10.56
C LEU A 24 2.21 14.13 10.33
N GLN A 25 1.09 14.45 10.99
CA GLN A 25 0.50 15.79 10.92
C GLN A 25 1.44 16.86 11.46
N SER A 26 2.19 16.55 12.52
CA SER A 26 3.24 17.44 13.05
C SER A 26 4.37 17.68 12.04
N LEU A 27 4.57 16.75 11.11
CA LEU A 27 5.51 16.83 9.99
C LEU A 27 4.90 17.36 8.70
N LYS A 28 3.65 17.84 8.68
CA LYS A 28 2.98 18.34 7.45
C LYS A 28 3.79 19.42 6.73
N HIS A 29 4.44 20.32 7.46
CA HIS A 29 5.30 21.37 6.90
C HIS A 29 6.52 20.84 6.12
N ARG A 30 6.83 19.54 6.27
CA ARG A 30 7.90 18.83 5.54
C ARG A 30 7.41 18.19 4.24
N GLY A 31 6.10 17.98 4.08
CA GLY A 31 5.51 17.32 2.93
C GLY A 31 3.98 17.40 2.91
N PRO A 32 3.39 18.42 2.27
CA PRO A 32 1.94 18.62 2.26
C PRO A 32 1.23 17.85 1.14
N ASP A 33 1.97 17.28 0.18
CA ASP A 33 1.39 16.84 -1.10
C ASP A 33 0.80 15.43 -1.04
N SER A 34 1.44 14.52 -0.31
CA SER A 34 0.94 13.16 -0.11
C SER A 34 1.44 12.58 1.21
N THR A 35 0.64 11.71 1.81
CA THR A 35 0.98 11.00 3.04
C THR A 35 0.76 9.52 2.87
N GLY A 36 1.67 8.72 3.42
CA GLY A 36 1.52 7.27 3.47
C GLY A 36 1.85 6.68 4.83
N PHE A 37 1.28 5.51 5.06
CA PHE A 37 1.32 4.72 6.27
C PHE A 37 1.62 3.28 5.89
N ALA A 38 2.58 2.68 6.59
CA ALA A 38 2.72 1.24 6.72
C ALA A 38 2.29 0.92 8.15
N VAL A 39 1.11 0.32 8.29
CA VAL A 39 0.57 -0.09 9.59
C VAL A 39 0.62 -1.60 9.72
N TYR A 40 0.96 -2.08 10.91
CA TYR A 40 1.11 -3.50 11.19
C TYR A 40 0.07 -3.93 12.21
N GLY A 41 -0.94 -4.65 11.74
CA GLY A 41 -1.98 -5.26 12.57
C GLY A 41 -1.46 -6.40 13.45
N VAL A 42 -2.39 -7.17 14.00
CA VAL A 42 -2.08 -8.42 14.70
C VAL A 42 -2.26 -9.56 13.70
N PRO A 43 -1.20 -10.31 13.35
CA PRO A 43 -1.32 -11.40 12.40
C PRO A 43 -2.15 -12.55 12.98
N GLU A 44 -2.93 -13.19 12.12
CA GLU A 44 -3.62 -14.46 12.41
C GLU A 44 -2.95 -15.59 11.62
N GLU A 45 -3.01 -16.81 12.15
CA GLU A 45 -2.36 -17.97 11.53
C GLU A 45 -2.92 -18.25 10.13
N ASN A 46 -2.02 -18.40 9.15
CA ASN A 46 -2.33 -18.62 7.73
C ASN A 46 -3.27 -17.59 7.10
N GLN A 47 -3.41 -16.41 7.71
CA GLN A 47 -4.24 -15.32 7.21
C GLN A 47 -3.37 -14.19 6.68
N PHE A 48 -3.77 -13.66 5.53
CA PHE A 48 -3.06 -12.58 4.86
C PHE A 48 -4.02 -11.43 4.56
N VAL A 49 -3.47 -10.23 4.55
CA VAL A 49 -4.13 -9.01 4.11
C VAL A 49 -3.45 -8.54 2.84
N MET A 50 -4.27 -8.26 1.82
CA MET A 50 -3.83 -7.75 0.54
C MET A 50 -4.55 -6.45 0.25
N ARG A 51 -3.79 -5.42 -0.10
CA ARG A 51 -4.33 -4.18 -0.66
C ARG A 51 -3.85 -4.08 -2.09
N PHE A 52 -4.78 -3.88 -3.01
CA PHE A 52 -4.49 -3.81 -4.43
C PHE A 52 -5.44 -2.82 -5.10
N LYS A 53 -5.05 -2.33 -6.25
CA LYS A 53 -5.90 -1.55 -7.15
C LYS A 53 -6.00 -2.26 -8.50
N VAL A 54 -7.02 -1.93 -9.28
CA VAL A 54 -7.26 -2.48 -10.63
C VAL A 54 -7.39 -1.41 -11.71
N ALA A 55 -7.18 -0.14 -11.34
CA ALA A 55 -7.12 1.02 -12.22
C ALA A 55 -6.38 2.15 -11.49
N GLU A 56 -6.03 3.20 -12.22
CA GLU A 56 -5.53 4.45 -11.68
C GLU A 56 -6.64 5.49 -11.52
N GLN A 57 -6.41 6.47 -10.65
CA GLN A 57 -7.35 7.60 -10.49
C GLN A 57 -7.54 8.39 -11.79
N GLU A 58 -6.51 8.47 -12.62
CA GLU A 58 -6.54 9.15 -13.92
C GLU A 58 -7.45 8.45 -14.94
N ASP A 59 -7.57 7.11 -14.85
CA ASP A 59 -8.40 6.32 -15.75
C ASP A 59 -9.90 6.64 -15.57
N LEU A 60 -10.32 6.94 -14.34
CA LEU A 60 -11.70 7.33 -14.01
C LEU A 60 -12.16 8.60 -14.72
N ASN A 61 -11.22 9.49 -15.05
CA ASN A 61 -11.54 10.78 -15.66
C ASN A 61 -11.64 10.72 -17.19
N SER A 62 -11.19 9.62 -17.82
CA SER A 62 -10.97 9.56 -19.26
C SER A 62 -11.72 8.43 -19.98
N GLY A 63 -12.12 7.36 -19.29
CA GLY A 63 -12.76 6.20 -19.90
C GLY A 63 -14.27 6.12 -19.66
N PHE A 64 -15.07 5.99 -20.73
CA PHE A 64 -16.50 5.64 -20.59
C PHE A 64 -16.70 4.20 -20.08
N ASP A 65 -15.76 3.29 -20.38
CA ASP A 65 -15.82 1.87 -20.04
C ASP A 65 -15.04 1.50 -18.77
N ILE A 66 -14.34 2.44 -18.13
CA ILE A 66 -13.42 2.15 -17.02
C ILE A 66 -14.14 1.49 -15.84
N HIS A 67 -15.38 1.90 -15.55
CA HIS A 67 -16.19 1.32 -14.50
C HIS A 67 -16.49 -0.16 -14.74
N GLN A 68 -16.66 -0.58 -15.99
CA GLN A 68 -16.85 -1.99 -16.33
C GLN A 68 -15.51 -2.74 -16.26
N GLN A 69 -14.44 -2.16 -16.78
CA GLN A 69 -13.09 -2.75 -16.68
C GLN A 69 -12.67 -3.00 -15.22
N ILE A 70 -12.96 -2.07 -14.30
CA ILE A 70 -12.68 -2.24 -12.87
C ILE A 70 -13.41 -3.47 -12.32
N LYS A 71 -14.70 -3.65 -12.66
CA LYS A 71 -15.48 -4.82 -12.22
C LYS A 71 -14.90 -6.11 -12.79
N ASP A 72 -14.58 -6.11 -14.08
CA ASP A 72 -14.06 -7.30 -14.77
C ASP A 72 -12.68 -7.68 -14.22
N ARG A 73 -11.77 -6.71 -14.05
CA ARG A 73 -10.44 -6.94 -13.47
C ARG A 73 -10.52 -7.43 -12.04
N ARG A 74 -11.39 -6.85 -11.20
CA ARG A 74 -11.62 -7.35 -9.84
C ARG A 74 -12.12 -8.80 -9.85
N ALA A 75 -13.06 -9.13 -10.72
CA ALA A 75 -13.56 -10.50 -10.84
C ALA A 75 -12.46 -11.49 -11.29
N ILE A 76 -11.52 -11.05 -12.15
CA ILE A 76 -10.35 -11.87 -12.50
C ILE A 76 -9.45 -12.07 -11.28
N VAL A 77 -9.18 -11.03 -10.49
CA VAL A 77 -8.40 -11.16 -9.25
C VAL A 77 -9.07 -12.14 -8.28
N ASP A 78 -10.39 -12.08 -8.13
CA ASP A 78 -11.16 -13.02 -7.30
C ASP A 78 -10.97 -14.47 -7.79
N SER A 79 -11.12 -14.72 -9.09
CA SER A 79 -10.89 -16.04 -9.70
C SER A 79 -9.46 -16.53 -9.49
N ARG A 80 -8.46 -15.66 -9.69
CA ARG A 80 -7.03 -16.02 -9.54
C ARG A 80 -6.68 -16.35 -8.08
N LEU A 81 -7.29 -15.67 -7.10
CA LEU A 81 -7.15 -16.01 -5.69
C LEU A 81 -7.68 -17.41 -5.41
N GLU A 82 -8.90 -17.71 -5.85
CA GLU A 82 -9.55 -19.03 -5.67
C GLU A 82 -8.76 -20.16 -6.37
N GLU A 83 -8.32 -19.94 -7.62
CA GLU A 83 -7.49 -20.89 -8.38
C GLU A 83 -6.17 -21.21 -7.66
N MET A 84 -5.60 -20.22 -6.97
CA MET A 84 -4.38 -20.38 -6.18
C MET A 84 -4.64 -20.94 -4.77
N GLY A 85 -5.87 -21.36 -4.49
CA GLY A 85 -6.28 -21.97 -3.22
C GLY A 85 -6.35 -20.98 -2.06
N ALA A 86 -6.60 -19.70 -2.32
CA ALA A 86 -6.90 -18.73 -1.28
C ALA A 86 -8.39 -18.79 -0.90
N GLU A 87 -8.68 -18.96 0.39
CA GLU A 87 -10.03 -18.86 0.94
C GLU A 87 -10.29 -17.39 1.33
N ILE A 88 -11.09 -16.67 0.55
CA ILE A 88 -11.40 -15.27 0.83
C ILE A 88 -12.30 -15.17 2.09
N ILE A 89 -11.82 -14.46 3.10
CA ILE A 89 -12.53 -14.18 4.36
C ILE A 89 -13.34 -12.89 4.25
N SER A 90 -12.74 -11.83 3.71
CA SER A 90 -13.37 -10.52 3.60
C SER A 90 -12.92 -9.79 2.34
N GLN A 91 -13.83 -8.98 1.78
CA GLN A 91 -13.59 -8.12 0.64
C GLN A 91 -14.13 -6.73 0.93
N ASP A 92 -13.24 -5.77 1.12
CA ASP A 92 -13.60 -4.38 1.38
C ASP A 92 -13.29 -3.53 0.14
N THR A 93 -14.25 -2.69 -0.24
CA THR A 93 -14.05 -1.65 -1.27
C THR A 93 -13.56 -0.40 -0.57
N VAL A 94 -12.31 -0.01 -0.82
CA VAL A 94 -11.65 1.12 -0.13
C VAL A 94 -11.91 2.42 -0.91
N THR A 95 -11.71 2.36 -2.22
CA THR A 95 -12.14 3.37 -3.19
C THR A 95 -12.81 2.64 -4.35
N GLU A 96 -13.25 3.36 -5.37
CA GLU A 96 -13.86 2.75 -6.56
C GLU A 96 -12.95 1.73 -7.27
N TYR A 97 -11.63 1.94 -7.23
CA TYR A 97 -10.64 1.14 -7.95
C TYR A 97 -9.65 0.40 -7.05
N ALA A 98 -9.72 0.61 -5.73
CA ALA A 98 -8.82 -0.01 -4.75
C ALA A 98 -9.58 -0.83 -3.71
N PHE A 99 -9.03 -1.99 -3.39
CA PHE A 99 -9.67 -3.01 -2.57
C PHE A 99 -8.74 -3.49 -1.45
N ARG A 100 -9.34 -3.99 -0.38
CA ARG A 100 -8.65 -4.64 0.74
C ARG A 100 -9.27 -6.00 0.98
N TYR A 101 -8.48 -7.04 0.78
CA TYR A 101 -8.93 -8.42 0.94
C TYR A 101 -8.22 -9.05 2.12
N THR A 102 -8.96 -9.88 2.84
CA THR A 102 -8.40 -10.79 3.84
C THR A 102 -8.68 -12.21 3.38
N PHE A 103 -7.68 -13.09 3.37
CA PHE A 103 -7.86 -14.47 2.94
C PHE A 103 -6.96 -15.43 3.70
N ARG A 104 -7.32 -16.71 3.74
CA ARG A 104 -6.45 -17.78 4.23
C ARG A 104 -5.76 -18.51 3.09
N LYS A 105 -4.50 -18.85 3.29
CA LYS A 105 -3.74 -19.65 2.34
C LYS A 105 -2.54 -20.32 3.01
N GLU A 106 -2.17 -21.49 2.52
CA GLU A 106 -0.88 -22.11 2.83
C GLU A 106 0.15 -21.84 1.72
N GLY A 107 1.42 -21.70 2.12
CA GLY A 107 2.58 -21.60 1.24
C GLY A 107 3.06 -20.17 0.95
N ASP A 108 4.05 -20.08 0.06
CA ASP A 108 4.64 -18.81 -0.38
C ASP A 108 3.67 -18.02 -1.27
N LEU A 109 3.57 -16.72 -1.01
CA LEU A 109 2.68 -15.80 -1.70
C LEU A 109 3.25 -15.26 -2.99
N ARG A 110 4.55 -15.44 -3.25
CA ARG A 110 5.21 -14.87 -4.44
C ARG A 110 4.48 -15.20 -5.75
N ARG A 111 4.16 -16.48 -5.98
CA ARG A 111 3.46 -16.91 -7.20
C ARG A 111 2.04 -16.34 -7.29
N LEU A 112 1.36 -16.17 -6.16
CA LEU A 112 0.03 -15.58 -6.10
C LEU A 112 0.12 -14.09 -6.44
N ALA A 113 1.10 -13.37 -5.91
CA ALA A 113 1.34 -11.97 -6.23
C ALA A 113 1.65 -11.78 -7.71
N ASP A 114 2.58 -12.58 -8.27
CA ASP A 114 2.91 -12.55 -9.71
C ASP A 114 1.68 -12.82 -10.58
N TYR A 115 0.87 -13.81 -10.19
CA TYR A 115 -0.34 -14.15 -10.94
C TYR A 115 -1.41 -13.07 -10.82
N ILE A 116 -1.49 -12.31 -9.72
CA ILE A 116 -2.44 -11.21 -9.61
C ILE A 116 -1.96 -9.99 -10.41
N GLU A 117 -0.67 -9.63 -10.34
CA GLU A 117 -0.13 -8.46 -11.07
C GLU A 117 -0.06 -8.67 -12.59
N ASP A 118 -0.17 -9.89 -13.08
CA ASP A 118 -0.34 -10.18 -14.51
C ASP A 118 -1.74 -9.77 -15.04
N VAL A 119 -2.71 -9.46 -14.17
CA VAL A 119 -3.97 -8.85 -14.60
C VAL A 119 -3.70 -7.41 -15.02
N GLU A 120 -4.00 -7.07 -16.28
CA GLU A 120 -3.80 -5.71 -16.78
C GLU A 120 -4.49 -4.66 -15.90
N GLY A 121 -3.73 -3.68 -15.42
CA GLY A 121 -4.20 -2.61 -14.53
C GLY A 121 -4.24 -2.99 -13.05
N ALA A 122 -3.97 -4.25 -12.69
CA ALA A 122 -3.85 -4.66 -11.29
C ALA A 122 -2.45 -4.36 -10.73
N GLU A 123 -2.40 -3.77 -9.55
CA GLU A 123 -1.15 -3.54 -8.80
C GLU A 123 -1.38 -3.91 -7.34
N ILE A 124 -0.51 -4.75 -6.76
CA ILE A 124 -0.53 -5.04 -5.34
C ILE A 124 0.23 -3.93 -4.60
N ILE A 125 -0.52 -3.16 -3.80
CA ILE A 125 0.04 -2.12 -2.96
C ILE A 125 0.77 -2.73 -1.76
N SER A 126 0.20 -3.77 -1.16
CA SER A 126 0.84 -4.54 -0.09
C SER A 126 0.24 -5.92 0.06
N LEU A 127 1.06 -6.91 0.39
CA LEU A 127 0.64 -8.25 0.74
C LEU A 127 1.50 -8.79 1.91
N GLY A 128 0.84 -9.26 2.96
CA GLY A 128 1.52 -9.74 4.17
C GLY A 128 0.56 -10.28 5.22
N SER A 129 1.10 -10.74 6.35
CA SER A 129 0.29 -11.26 7.47
C SER A 129 -0.26 -10.16 8.38
N ALA A 130 0.40 -8.99 8.40
CA ALA A 130 0.05 -7.87 9.25
C ALA A 130 0.17 -6.50 8.57
N LEU A 131 1.00 -6.38 7.53
CA LEU A 131 1.29 -5.13 6.84
C LEU A 131 0.15 -4.70 5.94
N GLU A 132 -0.28 -3.46 6.15
CA GLU A 132 -1.16 -2.74 5.24
C GLU A 132 -0.47 -1.43 4.83
N LEU A 133 -0.30 -1.21 3.53
CA LEU A 133 0.14 0.07 2.99
C LEU A 133 -1.06 0.91 2.58
N ILE A 134 -1.15 2.10 3.16
CA ILE A 134 -2.18 3.10 2.86
C ILE A 134 -1.45 4.38 2.48
N LYS A 135 -1.68 4.88 1.27
CA LYS A 135 -1.08 6.13 0.81
C LYS A 135 -2.00 6.82 -0.18
N ASP A 136 -2.07 8.13 -0.06
CA ASP A 136 -2.91 8.95 -0.92
C ASP A 136 -2.40 10.40 -0.92
N LEU A 137 -3.03 11.23 -1.74
CA LEU A 137 -2.77 12.66 -1.81
C LEU A 137 -3.33 13.39 -0.57
N GLY A 138 -2.64 14.46 -0.18
CA GLY A 138 -2.99 15.27 0.97
C GLY A 138 -2.20 14.95 2.24
N ASP A 139 -2.55 15.67 3.31
CA ASP A 139 -1.90 15.54 4.61
C ASP A 139 -2.38 14.30 5.39
N ALA A 140 -1.71 14.02 6.51
CA ALA A 140 -1.98 12.85 7.32
C ALA A 140 -3.44 12.79 7.82
N GLY A 141 -4.05 13.93 8.14
CA GLY A 141 -5.44 14.00 8.57
C GLY A 141 -6.41 13.59 7.45
N VAL A 142 -6.17 14.06 6.22
CA VAL A 142 -6.98 13.70 5.04
C VAL A 142 -6.92 12.19 4.80
N VAL A 143 -5.71 11.64 4.65
CA VAL A 143 -5.52 10.22 4.35
C VAL A 143 -6.01 9.33 5.50
N SER A 144 -5.75 9.71 6.75
CA SER A 144 -6.25 8.98 7.92
C SER A 144 -7.78 8.93 7.97
N GLY A 145 -8.45 10.05 7.66
CA GLY A 145 -9.90 10.14 7.61
C GLY A 145 -10.51 9.28 6.51
N GLN A 146 -9.97 9.37 5.29
CA GLN A 146 -10.44 8.62 4.12
C GLN A 146 -10.39 7.10 4.34
N TYR A 147 -9.32 6.62 4.98
CA TYR A 147 -9.10 5.19 5.20
C TYR A 147 -9.47 4.73 6.62
N ASN A 148 -10.13 5.60 7.40
CA ASN A 148 -10.55 5.35 8.79
C ASN A 148 -9.43 4.80 9.69
N LEU A 149 -8.20 5.32 9.54
CA LEU A 149 -7.03 4.85 10.28
C LEU A 149 -7.08 5.24 11.76
N GLY A 150 -7.88 6.23 12.14
CA GLY A 150 -8.01 6.69 13.54
C GLY A 150 -8.48 5.62 14.54
N LYS A 151 -8.85 4.41 14.09
CA LYS A 151 -9.20 3.26 14.93
C LYS A 151 -8.31 2.04 14.69
N PHE A 152 -7.25 2.18 13.90
CA PHE A 152 -6.40 1.06 13.52
C PHE A 152 -5.56 0.61 14.71
N ASN A 153 -5.88 -0.58 15.22
CA ASN A 153 -5.13 -1.23 16.29
C ASN A 153 -4.04 -2.12 15.72
N GLY A 154 -2.82 -1.95 16.22
CA GLY A 154 -1.67 -2.70 15.75
C GLY A 154 -0.47 -2.55 16.65
N THR A 155 0.64 -3.11 16.21
CA THR A 155 1.86 -3.20 17.02
C THR A 155 2.83 -2.07 16.70
N HIS A 156 3.01 -1.78 15.41
CA HIS A 156 4.04 -0.88 14.89
C HIS A 156 3.54 -0.17 13.63
N ALA A 157 4.08 1.00 13.33
CA ALA A 157 3.86 1.65 12.06
C ALA A 157 5.06 2.51 11.66
N ILE A 158 5.20 2.74 10.36
CA ILE A 158 6.09 3.75 9.81
C ILE A 158 5.33 4.55 8.76
N GLY A 159 5.50 5.86 8.76
CA GLY A 159 4.80 6.76 7.86
C GLY A 159 5.73 7.77 7.20
N HIS A 160 5.24 8.38 6.14
CA HIS A 160 5.99 9.34 5.34
C HIS A 160 5.10 10.49 4.87
N THR A 161 5.60 11.72 4.97
CA THR A 161 5.01 12.91 4.34
C THR A 161 5.89 13.37 3.19
N ARG A 162 5.34 13.48 1.98
CA ARG A 162 6.10 13.82 0.77
C ARG A 162 5.88 15.27 0.35
N MET A 163 6.97 15.92 -0.08
CA MET A 163 6.93 17.15 -0.86
C MET A 163 7.45 16.82 -2.26
N ALA A 164 6.62 16.98 -3.28
CA ALA A 164 7.01 16.82 -4.67
C ALA A 164 7.77 18.08 -5.11
N THR A 165 9.08 17.95 -5.38
CA THR A 165 9.91 19.08 -5.84
C THR A 165 10.29 19.00 -7.32
N GLU A 166 10.17 17.82 -7.94
CA GLU A 166 10.63 17.55 -9.32
C GLU A 166 9.66 16.69 -10.13
N SER A 167 8.59 16.17 -9.53
CA SER A 167 7.63 15.27 -10.20
C SER A 167 6.21 15.77 -9.99
N ASP A 168 5.29 15.24 -10.79
CA ASP A 168 3.86 15.37 -10.49
C ASP A 168 3.53 14.79 -9.11
N VAL A 169 2.47 15.33 -8.54
CA VAL A 169 1.89 14.87 -7.27
C VAL A 169 1.11 13.60 -7.58
N ASP A 170 1.80 12.47 -7.43
CA ASP A 170 1.31 11.15 -7.79
C ASP A 170 1.52 10.15 -6.64
N ILE A 171 0.49 9.36 -6.37
CA ILE A 171 0.44 8.31 -5.35
C ILE A 171 1.47 7.21 -5.62
N ARG A 172 1.79 6.90 -6.89
CA ARG A 172 2.80 5.89 -7.25
C ARG A 172 4.16 6.22 -6.66
N SER A 173 4.49 7.52 -6.66
CA SER A 173 5.75 8.03 -6.11
C SER A 173 5.71 8.26 -4.59
N ALA A 174 4.55 8.04 -3.95
CA ALA A 174 4.40 8.19 -2.51
C ALA A 174 4.94 6.95 -1.78
N HIS A 175 5.65 7.21 -0.69
CA HIS A 175 6.10 6.21 0.27
C HIS A 175 5.03 5.97 1.32
N PRO A 176 5.01 4.79 1.99
CA PRO A 176 5.95 3.67 1.86
C PRO A 176 5.78 2.81 0.59
N TYR A 177 6.81 2.00 0.28
CA TYR A 177 6.77 0.93 -0.73
C TYR A 177 6.74 -0.43 -0.06
N TRP A 178 6.02 -1.38 -0.64
CA TRP A 178 6.11 -2.79 -0.26
C TRP A 178 7.36 -3.39 -0.89
N ALA A 179 8.18 -4.07 -0.09
CA ALA A 179 9.35 -4.76 -0.61
C ALA A 179 8.92 -6.11 -1.18
N TYR A 180 8.31 -6.10 -2.36
CA TYR A 180 7.95 -7.33 -3.07
C TYR A 180 9.18 -8.27 -3.19
N PRO A 181 9.04 -9.60 -3.03
CA PRO A 181 7.84 -10.35 -2.61
C PRO A 181 7.82 -10.64 -1.09
N PHE A 182 8.53 -9.86 -0.27
CA PHE A 182 8.69 -10.14 1.15
C PHE A 182 7.44 -9.77 1.94
N ASN A 183 6.90 -10.74 2.68
CA ASN A 183 5.81 -10.51 3.61
C ASN A 183 6.21 -9.49 4.67
N ASP A 184 5.33 -8.53 4.93
CA ASP A 184 5.44 -7.59 6.04
C ASP A 184 6.70 -6.69 6.02
N VAL A 185 7.31 -6.48 4.85
CA VAL A 185 8.45 -5.57 4.70
C VAL A 185 8.03 -4.32 3.91
N ALA A 186 8.14 -3.17 4.57
CA ALA A 186 7.93 -1.86 3.95
C ALA A 186 9.22 -1.04 3.94
N VAL A 187 9.41 -0.24 2.89
CA VAL A 187 10.57 0.64 2.70
C VAL A 187 10.10 2.09 2.59
N VAL A 188 10.70 2.95 3.42
CA VAL A 188 10.52 4.40 3.38
C VAL A 188 11.86 5.04 3.13
N HIS A 189 11.89 6.07 2.29
CA HIS A 189 13.11 6.80 1.96
C HIS A 189 12.91 8.29 2.25
N ASN A 190 13.89 8.92 2.89
CA ASN A 190 13.99 10.37 2.99
C ASN A 190 15.38 10.82 2.53
N GLY A 191 15.46 11.41 1.34
CA GLY A 191 16.72 11.69 0.68
C GLY A 191 16.61 11.59 -0.83
N GLN A 192 17.78 11.53 -1.48
CA GLN A 192 17.90 11.45 -2.93
C GLN A 192 18.99 10.43 -3.30
N LEU A 193 18.69 9.56 -4.27
CA LEU A 193 19.64 8.61 -4.83
C LEU A 193 20.43 9.26 -5.98
N THR A 194 21.60 9.84 -5.67
CA THR A 194 22.42 10.60 -6.64
C THR A 194 23.02 9.74 -7.77
N ASN A 195 23.03 8.41 -7.62
CA ASN A 195 23.59 7.45 -8.56
C ASN A 195 22.52 6.54 -9.20
N TYR A 196 21.25 6.96 -9.21
CA TYR A 196 20.12 6.21 -9.77
C TYR A 196 20.42 5.59 -11.14
N TRP A 197 20.88 6.39 -12.10
CA TRP A 197 21.13 5.92 -13.48
C TRP A 197 22.23 4.85 -13.57
N ASN A 198 23.23 4.91 -12.69
CA ASN A 198 24.31 3.92 -12.65
C ASN A 198 23.78 2.58 -12.12
N TRP A 199 23.03 2.61 -11.02
CA TRP A 199 22.44 1.41 -10.43
C TRP A 199 21.38 0.79 -11.32
N ARG A 200 20.49 1.60 -11.89
CA ARG A 200 19.48 1.11 -12.84
C ARG A 200 20.12 0.33 -13.99
N ARG A 201 21.11 0.92 -14.69
CA ARG A 201 21.83 0.24 -15.78
C ARG A 201 22.60 -0.99 -15.31
N ALA A 202 23.09 -1.00 -14.07
CA ALA A 202 23.79 -2.16 -13.52
C ALA A 202 22.83 -3.32 -13.23
N LEU A 203 21.62 -3.01 -12.74
CA LEU A 203 20.57 -3.98 -12.45
C LEU A 203 19.93 -4.50 -13.73
N GLU A 204 19.53 -3.64 -14.68
CA GLU A 204 18.97 -4.06 -15.98
C GLU A 204 19.92 -5.00 -16.75
N ARG A 205 21.25 -4.85 -16.58
CA ARG A 205 22.25 -5.75 -17.18
C ARG A 205 22.37 -7.10 -16.47
N ARG A 206 21.90 -7.22 -15.24
CA ARG A 206 21.90 -8.49 -14.47
C ARG A 206 20.63 -9.31 -14.69
N GLY A 207 19.61 -8.74 -15.35
CA GLY A 207 18.26 -9.31 -15.44
C GLY A 207 17.44 -9.02 -14.19
#